data_AF-A0A133KNE7-F1
#
_entry.id   AF-A0A133KNE7-F1
#
_cell.length_a   1.000
_cell.length_b   1.000
_cell.length_c   1.000
_cell.angle_alpha   90.00
_cell.angle_beta   90.00
_cell.angle_gamma   90.00
#
_symmetry.space_group_name_H-M   'P 1'
#
loop_
_entity.id
_entity.type
_entity.pdbx_description
1 polymer ?
#
loop_
_entity_poly.entity_id
_entity_poly.type
_entity_poly.pdbx_seq_one_letter_code
_entity_poly.pdbx_strand_id
1 'polypeptide(L)'
;MKNNRAPIVIISLIAVVLLFLAAAYVLGFGYHILSVFFVFLALFVLCIPVYVIARFLSSFKKGPQAAPSIKVKTMDTVNAVMLICLFIVGCYLNAYGARAGEQLHVYEIGGRADGYASLAPNHILSAIVLVVLGMVGFLILNFYAGQVSPVIYVVSSTILVLNIGFAAVYLTHTLFSKLGDMYSVRAFQYSLFCLALLYITKLKDSLNEFSIKMRKETIQYKGFLLLLFKISVRYSKMPRLWAVCFFPVLLIVQMVLILFGQRPDSFIRLFLDTSSFTYSRIPAPPPEMLKGDEHYLCSVAARGHTKVVKPVRAGLRHGKRIPVNRQLLVANAFEHLLEEYMPRMHHFIRYIYDKYGYPLSMHIRTKWSADLVYLFMKPLEWFFLFILYTVDQKPENRIQIQYSELRK
;
A
#
# COMPACT_ATOMS: atom_id res chain seq x y z
N MET A 1 39.98 12.48 14.29
CA MET A 1 39.01 13.13 13.37
C MET A 1 38.83 12.27 12.13
N LYS A 2 37.77 11.45 12.05
CA LYS A 2 37.50 10.56 10.91
C LYS A 2 36.39 11.18 10.08
N ASN A 3 36.73 11.53 8.85
CA ASN A 3 35.96 12.35 7.91
C ASN A 3 34.53 11.80 7.69
N ASN A 4 33.53 12.55 8.13
CA ASN A 4 32.12 12.19 8.13
C ASN A 4 31.52 12.46 6.75
N ARG A 5 31.83 11.61 5.75
CA ARG A 5 31.34 11.77 4.36
C ARG A 5 29.93 11.21 4.11
N ALA A 6 29.29 10.60 5.10
CA ALA A 6 27.94 10.03 4.97
C ALA A 6 26.84 11.06 4.62
N PRO A 7 26.78 12.27 5.22
CA PRO A 7 25.79 13.28 4.83
C PRO A 7 26.03 13.80 3.40
N ILE A 8 27.29 13.89 2.96
CA ILE A 8 27.64 14.37 1.61
C ILE A 8 27.20 13.37 0.54
N VAL A 9 27.32 12.06 0.78
CA VAL A 9 26.87 11.02 -0.17
C VAL A 9 25.34 10.99 -0.28
N ILE A 10 24.61 11.16 0.83
CA ILE A 10 23.14 11.19 0.83
C ILE A 10 22.62 12.47 0.16
N ILE A 11 23.23 13.63 0.45
CA ILE A 11 22.87 14.90 -0.19
C ILE A 11 23.22 14.88 -1.68
N SER A 12 24.36 14.30 -2.08
CA SER A 12 24.69 14.10 -3.49
C SER A 12 23.75 13.12 -4.19
N LEU A 13 23.29 12.05 -3.53
CA LEU A 13 22.35 11.11 -4.13
C LEU A 13 20.96 11.75 -4.32
N ILE A 14 20.48 12.51 -3.33
CA ILE A 14 19.22 13.25 -3.42
C ILE A 14 19.33 14.36 -4.48
N ALA A 15 20.45 15.07 -4.54
CA ALA A 15 20.69 16.10 -5.55
C ALA A 15 20.75 15.50 -6.96
N VAL A 16 21.39 14.34 -7.15
CA VAL A 16 21.45 13.64 -8.45
C VAL A 16 20.06 13.14 -8.86
N VAL A 17 19.26 12.60 -7.94
CA VAL A 17 17.88 12.19 -8.23
C VAL A 17 17.01 13.40 -8.59
N LEU A 18 17.14 14.52 -7.88
CA LEU A 18 16.40 15.75 -8.17
C LEU A 18 16.84 16.40 -9.49
N LEU A 19 18.14 16.42 -9.80
CA LEU A 19 18.66 16.92 -11.08
C LEU A 19 18.23 16.04 -12.25
N PHE A 20 18.19 14.72 -12.05
CA PHE A 20 17.71 13.77 -13.06
C PHE A 20 16.21 13.94 -13.30
N LEU A 21 15.40 14.14 -12.25
CA LEU A 21 13.97 14.42 -12.35
C LEU A 21 13.68 15.79 -13.01
N ALA A 22 14.48 16.81 -12.70
CA ALA A 22 14.37 18.13 -13.32
C ALA A 22 14.78 18.12 -14.80
N ALA A 23 15.88 17.44 -15.15
CA ALA A 23 16.33 17.28 -16.54
C ALA A 23 15.34 16.45 -17.37
N ALA A 24 14.77 15.39 -16.78
CA ALA A 24 13.70 14.57 -17.37
C ALA A 24 12.42 15.36 -17.66
N TYR A 25 12.08 16.31 -16.80
CA TYR A 25 10.94 17.21 -16.96
C TYR A 25 11.18 18.24 -18.06
N VAL A 26 12.40 18.80 -18.14
CA VAL A 26 12.79 19.82 -19.13
C VAL A 26 12.93 19.24 -20.54
N LEU A 27 13.37 17.97 -20.68
CA LEU A 27 13.61 17.31 -21.97
C LEU A 27 12.38 16.61 -22.59
N GLY A 28 11.19 16.75 -22.01
CA GLY A 28 9.95 16.20 -22.60
C GLY A 28 9.76 14.68 -22.50
N PHE A 29 10.62 13.97 -21.77
CA PHE A 29 10.55 12.52 -21.51
C PHE A 29 9.67 12.14 -20.31
N GLY A 30 8.90 13.08 -19.77
CA GLY A 30 8.27 13.02 -18.44
C GLY A 30 7.48 11.74 -18.16
N TYR A 31 6.78 11.17 -19.14
CA TYR A 31 5.95 9.97 -18.92
C TYR A 31 6.76 8.67 -18.80
N HIS A 32 7.80 8.48 -19.62
CA HIS A 32 8.63 7.26 -19.60
C HIS A 32 9.58 7.24 -18.40
N ILE A 33 10.09 8.41 -18.00
CA ILE A 33 10.97 8.50 -16.82
C ILE A 33 10.15 8.35 -15.53
N LEU A 34 8.93 8.87 -15.50
CA LEU A 34 8.01 8.69 -14.37
C LEU A 34 7.56 7.23 -14.22
N SER A 35 7.26 6.53 -15.32
CA SER A 35 6.89 5.11 -15.26
C SER A 35 8.07 4.23 -14.83
N VAL A 36 9.27 4.49 -15.35
CA VAL A 36 10.50 3.81 -14.90
C VAL A 36 10.77 4.08 -13.43
N PHE A 37 10.61 5.32 -12.96
CA PHE A 37 10.72 5.68 -11.55
C PHE A 37 9.73 4.91 -10.66
N PHE A 38 8.46 4.81 -11.07
CA PHE A 38 7.47 4.02 -10.32
C PHE A 38 7.77 2.52 -10.31
N VAL A 39 8.33 1.96 -11.38
CA VAL A 39 8.79 0.56 -11.42
C VAL A 39 9.95 0.37 -10.44
N PHE A 40 10.94 1.25 -10.43
CA PHE A 40 12.04 1.19 -9.46
C PHE A 40 11.57 1.37 -8.01
N LEU A 41 10.61 2.27 -7.77
CA LEU A 41 9.99 2.46 -6.46
C LEU A 41 9.25 1.19 -6.01
N ALA A 42 8.49 0.56 -6.91
CA ALA A 42 7.79 -0.69 -6.63
C ALA A 42 8.76 -1.84 -6.34
N LEU A 43 9.84 -1.99 -7.13
CA LEU A 43 10.90 -2.97 -6.89
C LEU A 43 11.60 -2.70 -5.55
N PHE A 44 11.88 -1.44 -5.23
CA PHE A 44 12.50 -1.07 -3.96
C PHE A 44 11.60 -1.41 -2.77
N VAL A 45 10.30 -1.12 -2.87
CA VAL A 45 9.32 -1.51 -1.84
C VAL A 45 9.35 -3.02 -1.66
N LEU A 46 9.35 -3.82 -2.73
CA LEU A 46 9.41 -5.29 -2.70
C LEU A 46 10.68 -5.86 -2.06
N CYS A 47 11.79 -5.11 -2.02
CA CYS A 47 13.02 -5.53 -1.34
C CYS A 47 12.96 -5.38 0.19
N ILE A 48 12.08 -4.53 0.73
CA ILE A 48 11.98 -4.24 2.17
C ILE A 48 11.72 -5.51 3.01
N PRO A 49 10.76 -6.40 2.70
CA PRO A 49 10.45 -7.57 3.51
C PRO A 49 11.62 -8.56 3.50
N VAL A 50 12.33 -8.70 2.37
CA VAL A 50 13.51 -9.55 2.28
C VAL A 50 14.57 -9.07 3.27
N TYR A 51 14.85 -7.76 3.29
CA TYR A 51 15.76 -7.16 4.25
C TYR A 51 15.29 -7.35 5.69
N VAL A 52 14.04 -7.01 6.00
CA VAL A 52 13.48 -7.04 7.35
C VAL A 52 13.42 -8.47 7.89
N ILE A 53 13.00 -9.46 7.09
CA ILE A 53 12.97 -10.86 7.48
C ILE A 53 14.39 -11.38 7.70
N ALA A 54 15.32 -11.09 6.79
CA ALA A 54 16.72 -11.48 6.97
C ALA A 54 17.32 -10.85 8.25
N ARG A 55 17.02 -9.58 8.51
CA ARG A 55 17.44 -8.83 9.70
C ARG A 55 16.89 -9.47 10.98
N PHE A 56 15.59 -9.76 11.00
CA PHE A 56 14.92 -10.46 12.09
C PHE A 56 15.58 -11.81 12.36
N LEU A 57 15.66 -12.70 11.35
CA LEU A 57 16.27 -14.02 11.50
C LEU A 57 17.73 -13.95 11.96
N SER A 58 18.50 -12.98 11.44
CA SER A 58 19.91 -12.78 11.82
C SER A 58 20.07 -12.33 13.27
N SER A 59 19.16 -11.49 13.77
CA SER A 59 19.16 -11.07 15.18
C SER A 59 18.86 -12.28 16.07
N PHE A 60 17.99 -13.20 15.66
CA PHE A 60 17.67 -14.42 16.42
C PHE A 60 18.75 -15.50 16.45
N LYS A 61 19.48 -15.70 15.34
CA LYS A 61 20.57 -16.70 15.25
C LYS A 61 21.82 -16.35 16.06
N LYS A 62 22.07 -15.05 16.25
CA LYS A 62 23.27 -14.57 16.92
C LYS A 62 23.02 -14.44 18.43
N GLY A 63 23.98 -14.85 19.26
CA GLY A 63 23.95 -14.67 20.72
C GLY A 63 23.97 -13.19 21.12
N PRO A 64 24.15 -12.85 22.41
CA PRO A 64 24.29 -11.45 22.83
C PRO A 64 25.48 -10.81 22.12
N GLN A 65 25.22 -9.87 21.20
CA GLN A 65 26.25 -9.19 20.41
C GLN A 65 26.36 -7.71 20.81
N ALA A 66 27.52 -7.13 20.48
CA ALA A 66 27.73 -5.68 20.57
C ALA A 66 26.75 -4.91 19.67
N ALA A 67 26.60 -3.61 19.94
CA ALA A 67 25.68 -2.74 19.22
C ALA A 67 25.81 -2.87 17.69
N PRO A 68 24.70 -2.88 16.94
CA PRO A 68 24.72 -3.00 15.49
C PRO A 68 25.50 -1.85 14.87
N SER A 69 26.17 -2.14 13.74
CA SER A 69 26.97 -1.15 13.03
C SER A 69 26.14 0.05 12.58
N ILE A 70 26.78 1.21 12.42
CA ILE A 70 26.11 2.44 11.96
C ILE A 70 25.35 2.18 10.65
N LYS A 71 25.93 1.41 9.72
CA LYS A 71 25.28 1.05 8.45
C LYS A 71 23.94 0.34 8.67
N VAL A 72 23.90 -0.61 9.62
CA VAL A 72 22.68 -1.36 9.95
C VAL A 72 21.65 -0.42 10.59
N LYS A 73 22.06 0.43 11.54
CA LYS A 73 21.17 1.42 12.15
C LYS A 73 20.54 2.37 11.13
N THR A 74 21.34 2.87 10.19
CA THR A 74 20.85 3.73 9.09
C THR A 74 19.87 2.98 8.21
N MET A 75 20.19 1.74 7.81
CA MET A 75 19.32 0.92 6.96
C MET A 75 17.99 0.59 7.66
N ASP A 76 18.03 0.18 8.93
CA ASP A 76 16.83 -0.07 9.74
C ASP A 76 15.96 1.21 9.81
N THR A 77 16.58 2.39 9.92
CA THR A 77 15.88 3.69 9.95
C THR A 77 15.22 4.03 8.62
N VAL A 78 15.94 3.89 7.49
CA VAL A 78 15.38 4.15 6.16
C VAL A 78 14.18 3.25 5.89
N ASN A 79 14.29 1.96 6.21
CA ASN A 79 13.18 1.03 6.05
C ASN A 79 11.98 1.40 6.96
N ALA A 80 12.22 1.80 8.22
CA ALA A 80 11.15 2.25 9.10
C ALA A 80 10.39 3.47 8.54
N VAL A 81 11.13 4.48 8.04
CA VAL A 81 10.52 5.67 7.41
C VAL A 81 9.68 5.28 6.19
N MET A 82 10.23 4.46 5.29
CA MET A 82 9.52 4.03 4.09
C MET A 82 8.24 3.24 4.41
N LEU A 83 8.28 2.37 5.43
CA LEU A 83 7.11 1.63 5.88
C LEU A 83 6.03 2.53 6.50
N ILE A 84 6.42 3.60 7.20
CA ILE A 84 5.47 4.60 7.72
C ILE A 84 4.87 5.41 6.59
N CYS A 85 5.66 5.81 5.58
CA CYS A 85 5.12 6.45 4.38
C CYS A 85 4.09 5.55 3.71
N LEU A 86 4.36 4.25 3.59
CA LEU A 86 3.40 3.28 3.05
C LEU A 86 2.15 3.12 3.94
N PHE A 87 2.30 3.15 5.26
CA PHE A 87 1.16 3.18 6.19
C PHE A 87 0.29 4.43 5.99
N ILE A 88 0.89 5.61 5.81
CA ILE A 88 0.18 6.87 5.53
C ILE A 88 -0.56 6.79 4.18
N VAL A 89 0.06 6.21 3.15
CA VAL A 89 -0.62 5.92 1.87
C VAL A 89 -1.80 4.98 2.10
N GLY A 90 -1.65 3.96 2.95
CA GLY A 90 -2.75 3.10 3.40
C GLY A 90 -3.90 3.89 4.04
N CYS A 91 -3.61 4.85 4.93
CA CYS A 91 -4.61 5.73 5.51
C CYS A 91 -5.35 6.58 4.46
N TYR A 92 -4.61 7.12 3.49
CA TYR A 92 -5.19 7.90 2.39
C TYR A 92 -6.13 7.03 1.55
N LEU A 93 -5.69 5.83 1.13
CA LEU A 93 -6.52 4.90 0.36
C LEU A 93 -7.75 4.45 1.15
N ASN A 94 -7.59 4.17 2.45
CA ASN A 94 -8.68 3.78 3.34
C ASN A 94 -9.76 4.87 3.46
N ALA A 95 -9.41 6.15 3.32
CA ALA A 95 -10.38 7.25 3.32
C ALA A 95 -11.30 7.27 2.09
N TYR A 96 -10.89 6.64 0.98
CA TYR A 96 -11.72 6.45 -0.22
C TYR A 96 -12.49 5.12 -0.22
N GLY A 97 -12.22 4.22 0.72
CA GLY A 97 -12.99 3.00 0.89
C GLY A 97 -14.41 3.30 1.35
N ALA A 98 -15.35 2.41 1.00
CA ALA A 98 -16.73 2.50 1.46
C ALA A 98 -16.77 2.44 3.00
N ARG A 99 -17.63 3.27 3.60
CA ARG A 99 -17.76 3.28 5.06
C ARG A 99 -18.57 2.08 5.53
N ALA A 100 -18.43 1.77 6.81
CA ALA A 100 -19.18 0.69 7.42
C ALA A 100 -20.70 0.92 7.26
N GLY A 101 -21.42 -0.11 6.81
CA GLY A 101 -22.86 -0.06 6.60
C GLY A 101 -23.32 0.63 5.31
N GLU A 102 -22.41 1.17 4.48
CA GLU A 102 -22.76 1.64 3.14
C GLU A 102 -22.94 0.47 2.17
N GLN A 103 -23.77 0.64 1.14
CA GLN A 103 -23.91 -0.36 0.09
C GLN A 103 -22.66 -0.38 -0.79
N LEU A 104 -22.05 -1.55 -0.91
CA LEU A 104 -21.01 -1.76 -1.90
C LEU A 104 -21.62 -1.83 -3.29
N HIS A 105 -20.88 -1.36 -4.27
CA HIS A 105 -21.30 -1.41 -5.65
C HIS A 105 -20.69 -2.63 -6.32
N VAL A 106 -21.55 -3.55 -6.74
CA VAL A 106 -21.17 -4.75 -7.50
C VAL A 106 -21.71 -4.61 -8.90
N TYR A 107 -20.93 -5.00 -9.90
CA TYR A 107 -21.37 -4.91 -11.29
C TYR A 107 -22.13 -6.17 -11.70
N GLU A 108 -23.16 -6.02 -12.53
CA GLU A 108 -23.99 -7.13 -13.03
C GLU A 108 -23.15 -8.22 -13.74
N ILE A 109 -22.08 -7.82 -14.42
CA ILE A 109 -21.12 -8.69 -15.14
C ILE A 109 -20.13 -9.39 -14.20
N GLY A 110 -20.23 -9.16 -12.88
CA GLY A 110 -19.26 -9.60 -11.89
C GLY A 110 -18.14 -8.57 -11.65
N GLY A 111 -17.53 -8.66 -10.46
CA GLY A 111 -16.52 -7.71 -9.98
C GLY A 111 -17.10 -6.60 -9.11
N ARG A 112 -16.26 -6.05 -8.23
CA ARG A 112 -16.65 -5.03 -7.25
C ARG A 112 -16.01 -3.69 -7.58
N ALA A 113 -16.78 -2.61 -7.44
CA ALA A 113 -16.32 -1.26 -7.74
C ALA A 113 -15.51 -0.63 -6.62
N ASP A 114 -15.84 -0.96 -5.38
CA ASP A 114 -15.32 -0.38 -4.16
C ASP A 114 -15.18 -1.47 -3.10
N GLY A 115 -14.38 -1.24 -2.07
CA GLY A 115 -14.29 -2.15 -0.92
C GLY A 115 -14.42 -1.37 0.37
N TYR A 116 -14.81 -2.06 1.44
CA TYR A 116 -14.91 -1.41 2.74
C TYR A 116 -13.55 -0.96 3.26
N ALA A 117 -13.53 0.22 3.87
CA ALA A 117 -12.41 0.69 4.67
C ALA A 117 -12.13 -0.30 5.82
N SER A 118 -10.86 -0.71 5.96
CA SER A 118 -10.43 -1.70 6.97
C SER A 118 -10.22 -1.12 8.36
N LEU A 119 -10.11 0.20 8.46
CA LEU A 119 -10.06 0.94 9.71
C LEU A 119 -11.13 2.04 9.70
N ALA A 120 -11.86 2.19 10.80
CA ALA A 120 -12.91 3.19 10.91
C ALA A 120 -12.34 4.62 10.78
N PRO A 121 -12.80 5.44 9.80
CA PRO A 121 -12.23 6.77 9.54
C PRO A 121 -12.30 7.71 10.75
N ASN A 122 -13.35 7.60 11.57
CA ASN A 122 -13.55 8.49 12.72
C ASN A 122 -12.51 8.28 13.84
N HIS A 123 -11.91 7.09 13.92
CA HIS A 123 -10.96 6.70 14.98
C HIS A 123 -9.53 6.51 14.45
N ILE A 124 -9.31 6.72 13.14
CA ILE A 124 -8.03 6.44 12.47
C ILE A 124 -6.87 7.26 13.04
N LEU A 125 -7.17 8.44 13.61
CA LEU A 125 -6.18 9.29 14.26
C LEU A 125 -5.46 8.56 15.41
N SER A 126 -6.17 7.74 16.18
CA SER A 126 -5.57 6.97 17.28
C SER A 126 -4.52 5.99 16.76
N ALA A 127 -4.77 5.35 15.61
CA ALA A 127 -3.80 4.47 14.95
C ALA A 127 -2.58 5.26 14.44
N ILE A 128 -2.81 6.41 13.80
CA ILE A 128 -1.72 7.26 13.30
C ILE A 128 -0.81 7.71 14.45
N VAL A 129 -1.39 8.20 15.54
CA VAL A 129 -0.62 8.61 16.72
C VAL A 129 0.17 7.45 17.30
N LEU A 130 -0.43 6.26 17.41
CA LEU A 130 0.25 5.08 17.92
C LEU A 130 1.46 4.68 17.06
N VAL A 131 1.30 4.67 15.73
CA VAL A 131 2.37 4.35 14.77
C VAL A 131 3.48 5.40 14.78
N VAL A 132 3.13 6.69 14.86
CA VAL A 132 4.11 7.78 14.98
C VAL A 132 4.90 7.69 16.28
N LEU A 133 4.23 7.41 17.42
CA LEU A 133 4.93 7.16 18.69
C LEU A 133 5.85 5.94 18.60
N GLY A 134 5.42 4.89 17.89
CA GLY A 134 6.26 3.72 17.57
C GLY A 134 7.55 4.11 16.87
N MET A 135 7.47 5.00 15.89
CA MET A 135 8.63 5.53 15.18
C MET A 135 9.56 6.34 16.08
N VAL A 136 9.00 7.22 16.91
CA VAL A 136 9.78 8.02 17.86
C VAL A 136 10.53 7.12 18.83
N GLY A 137 9.84 6.15 19.44
CA GLY A 137 10.44 5.15 20.32
C GLY A 137 11.53 4.33 19.62
N PHE A 138 11.28 3.92 18.37
CA PHE A 138 12.28 3.23 17.54
C PHE A 138 13.54 4.08 17.33
N LEU A 139 13.40 5.34 16.91
CA LEU A 139 14.52 6.26 16.65
C LEU A 139 15.35 6.51 17.91
N ILE A 140 14.67 6.74 19.05
CA ILE A 140 15.31 6.92 20.36
C ILE A 140 16.20 5.72 20.69
N LEU A 141 15.64 4.51 20.61
CA LEU A 141 16.41 3.29 20.88
C LEU A 141 17.49 3.02 19.84
N ASN A 142 17.32 3.49 18.59
CA ASN A 142 18.27 3.23 17.52
C ASN A 142 19.54 4.09 17.63
N PHE A 143 19.37 5.39 17.86
CA PHE A 143 20.48 6.35 17.87
C PHE A 143 21.06 6.60 19.26
N TYR A 144 20.25 6.59 20.32
CA TYR A 144 20.69 6.86 21.69
C TYR A 144 20.83 5.58 22.53
N ALA A 145 21.06 4.45 21.85
CA ALA A 145 21.21 3.15 22.48
C ALA A 145 22.32 3.18 23.55
N GLY A 146 21.99 2.79 24.79
CA GLY A 146 22.90 2.81 25.92
C GLY A 146 23.11 4.17 26.61
N GLN A 147 22.56 5.27 26.06
CA GLN A 147 22.59 6.62 26.66
C GLN A 147 21.23 7.06 27.20
N VAL A 148 20.16 6.36 26.82
CA VAL A 148 18.79 6.62 27.30
C VAL A 148 18.66 6.35 28.80
N SER A 149 17.89 7.20 29.49
CA SER A 149 17.49 6.95 30.87
C SER A 149 16.60 5.69 30.97
N PRO A 150 16.58 4.98 32.10
CA PRO A 150 15.76 3.78 32.27
C PRO A 150 14.27 4.01 31.99
N VAL A 151 13.74 5.19 32.36
CA VAL A 151 12.34 5.56 32.11
C VAL A 151 12.06 5.68 30.60
N ILE A 152 12.89 6.42 29.88
CA ILE A 152 12.74 6.59 28.42
C ILE A 152 12.87 5.25 27.70
N TYR A 153 13.78 4.39 28.16
CA TYR A 153 13.96 3.04 27.64
C TYR A 153 12.70 2.19 27.80
N VAL A 154 12.13 2.14 29.00
CA VAL A 154 10.91 1.36 29.29
C VAL A 154 9.74 1.90 28.49
N VAL A 155 9.51 3.22 28.49
CA VAL A 155 8.41 3.85 27.73
C VAL A 155 8.55 3.57 26.23
N SER A 156 9.72 3.80 25.64
CA SER A 156 9.97 3.51 24.22
C SER A 156 9.74 2.05 23.88
N SER A 157 10.23 1.14 24.73
CA SER A 157 10.07 -0.31 24.55
C SER A 157 8.60 -0.73 24.64
N THR A 158 7.84 -0.19 25.59
CA THR A 158 6.42 -0.46 25.73
C THR A 158 5.61 0.07 24.54
N ILE A 159 5.93 1.25 24.02
CA ILE A 159 5.30 1.80 22.81
C ILE A 159 5.57 0.92 21.58
N LEU A 160 6.78 0.38 21.44
CA LEU A 160 7.12 -0.59 20.39
C LEU A 160 6.29 -1.88 20.53
N VAL A 161 6.13 -2.40 21.76
CA VAL A 161 5.29 -3.57 22.04
C VAL A 161 3.81 -3.29 21.71
N LEU A 162 3.30 -2.11 22.04
CA LEU A 162 1.94 -1.69 21.67
C LEU A 162 1.73 -1.70 20.15
N ASN A 163 2.71 -1.21 19.39
CA ASN A 163 2.65 -1.23 17.93
C ASN A 163 2.71 -2.64 17.35
N ILE A 164 3.50 -3.54 17.93
CA ILE A 164 3.52 -4.96 17.55
C ILE A 164 2.16 -5.61 17.83
N GLY A 165 1.54 -5.30 18.98
CA GLY A 165 0.18 -5.75 19.31
C GLY A 165 -0.86 -5.21 18.33
N PHE A 166 -0.79 -3.92 18.01
CA PHE A 166 -1.67 -3.29 17.02
C PHE A 166 -1.54 -3.94 15.63
N ALA A 167 -0.31 -4.21 15.17
CA ALA A 167 -0.07 -4.93 13.94
C ALA A 167 -0.69 -6.33 13.95
N ALA A 168 -0.54 -7.08 15.06
CA ALA A 168 -1.15 -8.40 15.20
C ALA A 168 -2.68 -8.34 15.11
N VAL A 169 -3.32 -7.41 15.84
CA VAL A 169 -4.77 -7.19 15.79
C VAL A 169 -5.24 -6.82 14.39
N TYR A 170 -4.50 -5.96 13.68
CA TYR A 170 -4.83 -5.58 12.31
C TYR A 170 -4.73 -6.76 11.34
N LEU A 171 -3.69 -7.58 11.46
CA LEU A 171 -3.51 -8.76 10.60
C LEU A 171 -4.62 -9.79 10.83
N THR A 172 -5.00 -10.06 12.08
CA THR A 172 -6.11 -10.98 12.39
C THR A 172 -7.48 -10.40 12.01
N HIS A 173 -7.65 -9.07 12.09
CA HIS A 173 -8.84 -8.36 11.62
C HIS A 173 -9.08 -8.57 10.12
N THR A 174 -8.00 -8.58 9.32
CA THR A 174 -8.08 -8.60 7.85
C THR A 174 -7.89 -9.98 7.21
N LEU A 175 -7.46 -10.99 7.97
CA LEU A 175 -7.04 -12.31 7.46
C LEU A 175 -8.08 -13.00 6.57
N PHE A 176 -9.37 -12.91 6.93
CA PHE A 176 -10.47 -13.59 6.22
C PHE A 176 -11.39 -12.63 5.44
N SER A 177 -11.04 -11.34 5.38
CA SER A 177 -11.90 -10.36 4.72
C SER A 177 -11.94 -10.57 3.21
N LYS A 178 -13.15 -10.64 2.66
CA LYS A 178 -13.41 -10.71 1.21
C LYS A 178 -13.95 -9.40 0.65
N LEU A 179 -14.54 -8.54 1.48
CA LEU A 179 -15.20 -7.30 1.05
C LEU A 179 -14.37 -6.01 1.25
N GLY A 180 -13.18 -6.10 1.86
CA GLY A 180 -12.32 -4.93 2.10
C GLY A 180 -11.71 -4.33 0.83
N ASP A 181 -11.38 -3.04 0.88
CA ASP A 181 -10.62 -2.37 -0.18
C ASP A 181 -9.22 -2.98 -0.33
N MET A 182 -8.94 -3.54 -1.50
CA MET A 182 -7.74 -4.33 -1.72
C MET A 182 -6.46 -3.53 -1.52
N TYR A 183 -6.40 -2.29 -2.00
CA TYR A 183 -5.17 -1.51 -1.99
C TYR A 183 -4.82 -1.03 -0.57
N SER A 184 -5.78 -0.46 0.16
CA SER A 184 -5.56 -0.02 1.54
C SER A 184 -5.23 -1.19 2.47
N VAL A 185 -5.98 -2.30 2.38
CA VAL A 185 -5.75 -3.50 3.20
C VAL A 185 -4.33 -4.04 2.97
N ARG A 186 -3.90 -4.18 1.72
CA ARG A 186 -2.57 -4.69 1.40
C ARG A 186 -1.46 -3.74 1.86
N ALA A 187 -1.64 -2.43 1.68
CA ALA A 187 -0.68 -1.43 2.15
C ALA A 187 -0.50 -1.49 3.67
N PHE A 188 -1.59 -1.60 4.44
CA PHE A 188 -1.53 -1.76 5.88
C PHE A 188 -0.94 -3.11 6.32
N GLN A 189 -1.38 -4.23 5.75
CA GLN A 189 -0.84 -5.56 6.06
C GLN A 189 0.67 -5.59 5.87
N TYR A 190 1.15 -5.06 4.75
CA TYR A 190 2.56 -5.02 4.42
C TYR A 190 3.37 -4.13 5.36
N SER A 191 2.92 -2.88 5.55
CA SER A 191 3.62 -1.90 6.39
C SER A 191 3.69 -2.35 7.84
N LEU A 192 2.56 -2.76 8.42
CA LEU A 192 2.47 -3.15 9.82
C LEU A 192 3.21 -4.47 10.10
N PHE A 193 3.15 -5.45 9.19
CA PHE A 193 3.90 -6.70 9.36
C PHE A 193 5.41 -6.44 9.38
N CYS A 194 5.93 -5.66 8.42
CA CYS A 194 7.35 -5.36 8.36
C CYS A 194 7.80 -4.47 9.53
N LEU A 195 7.00 -3.47 9.94
CA LEU A 195 7.28 -2.66 11.12
C LEU A 195 7.33 -3.52 12.39
N ALA A 196 6.39 -4.45 12.55
CA ALA A 196 6.39 -5.35 13.71
C ALA A 196 7.68 -6.18 13.79
N LEU A 197 8.13 -6.77 12.68
CA LEU A 197 9.39 -7.52 12.66
C LEU A 197 10.61 -6.63 12.96
N LEU A 198 10.64 -5.41 12.41
CA LEU A 198 11.71 -4.45 12.68
C LEU A 198 11.74 -4.05 14.16
N TYR A 199 10.57 -3.82 14.76
CA TYR A 199 10.42 -3.47 16.18
C TYR A 199 10.81 -4.63 17.09
N ILE A 200 10.44 -5.88 16.77
CA ILE A 200 10.89 -7.06 17.52
C ILE A 200 12.42 -7.19 17.46
N THR A 201 13.00 -7.01 16.27
CA THR A 201 14.45 -7.02 16.09
C THR A 201 15.11 -5.94 16.95
N LYS A 202 14.55 -4.73 16.96
CA LYS A 202 15.11 -3.62 17.72
C LYS A 202 15.00 -3.83 19.23
N LEU A 203 13.86 -4.34 19.72
CA LEU A 203 13.69 -4.72 21.12
C LEU A 203 14.71 -5.77 21.55
N LYS A 204 14.93 -6.80 20.72
CA LYS A 204 15.95 -7.81 20.98
C LYS A 204 17.36 -7.20 21.04
N ASP A 205 17.75 -6.43 20.03
CA ASP A 205 19.09 -5.83 19.96
C ASP A 205 19.31 -4.87 21.15
N SER A 206 18.29 -4.08 21.51
CA SER A 206 18.39 -3.16 22.63
C SER A 206 18.49 -3.89 23.98
N LEU A 207 17.81 -5.02 24.15
CA LEU A 207 17.96 -5.87 25.34
C LEU A 207 19.36 -6.49 25.43
N ASN A 208 19.92 -6.92 24.29
CA ASN A 208 21.29 -7.44 24.24
C ASN A 208 22.29 -6.37 24.69
N GLU A 209 22.20 -5.17 24.13
CA GLU A 209 23.05 -4.03 24.52
C GLU A 209 22.91 -3.69 26.01
N PHE A 210 21.68 -3.63 26.52
CA PHE A 210 21.41 -3.38 27.94
C PHE A 210 22.05 -4.46 28.83
N SER A 211 21.90 -5.74 28.47
CA SER A 211 22.45 -6.84 29.25
C SER A 211 23.99 -6.85 29.29
N ILE A 212 24.64 -6.45 28.19
CA ILE A 212 26.10 -6.33 28.10
C ILE A 212 26.58 -5.14 28.93
N LYS A 213 25.88 -3.99 28.87
CA LYS A 213 26.20 -2.81 29.68
C LYS A 213 26.10 -3.12 31.17
N MET A 214 25.01 -3.75 31.61
CA MET A 214 24.81 -4.13 33.00
C MET A 214 25.83 -5.14 33.52
N ARG A 215 26.41 -5.99 32.66
CA ARG A 215 27.50 -6.90 33.06
C ARG A 215 28.82 -6.17 33.30
N LYS A 216 29.05 -5.04 32.62
CA LYS A 216 30.28 -4.24 32.72
C LYS A 216 30.21 -3.22 33.86
N GLU A 217 29.03 -2.68 34.15
CA GLU A 217 28.84 -1.69 35.21
C GLU A 217 28.60 -2.38 36.56
N THR A 218 29.57 -2.30 37.48
CA THR A 218 29.49 -2.77 38.87
C THR A 218 28.74 -1.78 39.76
N ILE A 219 27.49 -1.44 39.40
CA ILE A 219 26.66 -0.52 40.18
C ILE A 219 26.06 -1.27 41.38
N GLN A 220 26.38 -0.84 42.59
CA GLN A 220 25.73 -1.32 43.82
C GLN A 220 24.44 -0.54 44.08
N TYR A 221 23.31 -1.13 43.73
CA TYR A 221 21.99 -0.60 44.11
C TYR A 221 21.68 -0.92 45.59
N LYS A 222 20.95 -0.04 46.28
CA LYS A 222 20.48 -0.25 47.66
C LYS A 222 18.96 -0.06 47.76
N GLY A 223 18.32 -0.69 48.75
CA GLY A 223 16.89 -0.53 49.05
C GLY A 223 15.95 -0.95 47.91
N PHE A 224 14.90 -0.17 47.67
CA PHE A 224 13.89 -0.41 46.63
C PHE A 224 14.48 -0.46 45.21
N LEU A 225 15.56 0.30 44.95
CA LEU A 225 16.26 0.28 43.67
C LEU A 225 16.91 -1.07 43.38
N LEU A 226 17.41 -1.78 44.40
CA LEU A 226 17.94 -3.14 44.26
C LEU A 226 16.82 -4.15 43.90
N LEU A 227 15.61 -3.95 44.44
CA LEU A 227 14.44 -4.77 44.08
C LEU A 227 14.07 -4.60 42.61
N LEU A 228 13.92 -3.35 42.15
CA LEU A 228 13.64 -3.02 40.74
C LEU A 228 14.74 -3.52 39.81
N PHE A 229 16.00 -3.39 40.23
CA PHE A 229 17.15 -3.91 39.51
C PHE A 229 17.10 -5.43 39.36
N LYS A 230 16.84 -6.18 40.44
CA LYS A 230 16.68 -7.65 40.39
C LYS A 230 15.54 -8.11 39.48
N ILE A 231 14.46 -7.33 39.38
CA ILE A 231 13.37 -7.57 38.44
C ILE A 231 13.83 -7.32 37.00
N SER A 232 14.66 -6.30 36.78
CA SER A 232 15.04 -5.80 35.46
C SER A 232 16.23 -6.51 34.82
N VAL A 233 17.20 -6.98 35.61
CA VAL A 233 18.48 -7.53 35.14
C VAL A 233 18.36 -8.82 34.36
N ARG A 234 17.34 -9.63 34.65
CA ARG A 234 17.20 -10.92 34.00
C ARG A 234 16.52 -10.71 32.65
N TYR A 235 17.23 -11.03 31.57
CA TYR A 235 16.74 -10.99 30.19
C TYR A 235 15.34 -11.61 30.03
N SER A 236 15.07 -12.72 30.74
CA SER A 236 13.77 -13.41 30.72
C SER A 236 12.62 -12.71 31.46
N LYS A 237 12.91 -11.68 32.27
CA LYS A 237 11.90 -10.92 33.03
C LYS A 237 11.54 -9.57 32.39
N MET A 238 12.36 -9.05 31.47
CA MET A 238 12.07 -7.80 30.75
C MET A 238 10.73 -7.80 29.99
N PRO A 239 10.34 -8.88 29.27
CA PRO A 239 9.02 -8.94 28.65
C PRO A 239 7.86 -8.80 29.65
N ARG A 240 8.03 -9.28 30.89
CA ARG A 240 7.02 -9.12 31.95
C ARG A 240 6.90 -7.67 32.38
N LEU A 241 8.01 -6.95 32.49
CA LEU A 241 7.99 -5.52 32.79
C LEU A 241 7.24 -4.74 31.70
N TRP A 242 7.51 -5.05 30.42
CA TRP A 242 6.77 -4.45 29.31
C TRP A 242 5.27 -4.75 29.37
N ALA A 243 4.89 -5.98 29.74
CA ALA A 243 3.49 -6.35 29.92
C ALA A 243 2.82 -5.59 31.08
N VAL A 244 3.51 -5.37 32.19
CA VAL A 244 3.00 -4.56 33.31
C VAL A 244 2.86 -3.08 32.91
N CYS A 245 3.85 -2.54 32.21
CA CYS A 245 3.84 -1.15 31.74
C CYS A 245 2.89 -0.90 30.55
N PHE A 246 2.42 -1.96 29.88
CA PHE A 246 1.53 -1.89 28.72
C PHE A 246 0.29 -1.05 29.00
N PHE A 247 -0.44 -1.37 30.07
CA PHE A 247 -1.70 -0.72 30.40
C PHE A 247 -1.52 0.76 30.83
N PRO A 248 -0.60 1.11 31.75
CA PRO A 248 -0.36 2.51 32.11
C PRO A 248 0.05 3.39 30.92
N VAL A 249 0.95 2.91 30.06
CA VAL A 249 1.41 3.69 28.89
C VAL A 249 0.29 3.87 27.89
N LEU A 250 -0.48 2.81 27.58
CA LEU A 250 -1.62 2.90 26.69
C LEU A 250 -2.69 3.87 27.23
N LEU A 251 -2.94 3.84 28.53
CA LEU A 251 -3.88 4.73 29.21
C LEU A 251 -3.44 6.20 29.11
N ILE A 252 -2.15 6.50 29.28
CA ILE A 252 -1.63 7.88 29.08
C ILE A 252 -1.83 8.32 27.63
N VAL A 253 -1.50 7.47 26.65
CA VAL A 253 -1.72 7.78 25.22
C VAL A 253 -3.21 8.03 24.96
N GLN A 254 -4.09 7.20 25.51
CA GLN A 254 -5.53 7.35 25.36
C GLN A 254 -6.06 8.62 26.03
N MET A 255 -5.54 9.00 27.21
CA MET A 255 -5.90 10.27 27.88
C MET A 255 -5.52 11.48 27.02
N VAL A 256 -4.32 11.48 26.44
CA VAL A 256 -3.89 12.56 25.54
C VAL A 256 -4.82 12.63 24.32
N LEU A 257 -5.14 11.49 23.70
CA LEU A 257 -6.07 11.44 22.56
C LEU A 257 -7.45 12.00 22.92
N ILE A 258 -7.96 11.71 24.13
CA ILE A 258 -9.24 12.25 24.62
C ILE A 258 -9.19 13.77 24.73
N LEU A 259 -8.09 14.35 25.20
CA LEU A 259 -7.91 15.81 25.24
C LEU A 259 -7.95 16.44 23.83
N PHE A 260 -7.55 15.70 22.81
CA PHE A 260 -7.67 16.11 21.39
C PHE A 260 -9.02 15.72 20.76
N GLY A 261 -10.02 15.33 21.56
CA GLY A 261 -11.39 15.06 21.11
C GLY A 261 -11.66 13.63 20.62
N GLN A 262 -10.72 12.69 20.80
CA GLN A 262 -10.99 11.27 20.53
C GLN A 262 -11.80 10.62 21.63
N ARG A 263 -12.50 9.52 21.29
CA ARG A 263 -13.24 8.74 22.29
C ARG A 263 -12.32 7.85 23.12
N PRO A 264 -12.67 7.55 24.39
CA PRO A 264 -11.89 6.66 25.25
C PRO A 264 -11.78 5.23 24.73
N ASP A 265 -12.73 4.79 23.91
CA ASP A 265 -12.79 3.47 23.28
C ASP A 265 -12.32 3.49 21.81
N SER A 266 -11.64 4.55 21.36
CA SER A 266 -11.23 4.75 19.97
C SER A 266 -10.41 3.59 19.39
N PHE A 267 -9.44 3.03 20.13
CA PHE A 267 -8.64 1.88 19.68
C PHE A 267 -9.45 0.61 19.43
N ILE A 268 -10.56 0.43 20.15
CA ILE A 268 -11.45 -0.73 19.98
C ILE A 268 -12.39 -0.45 18.81
N ARG A 269 -13.05 0.71 18.82
CA ARG A 269 -13.99 1.12 17.77
C ARG A 269 -13.36 1.27 16.40
N LEU A 270 -12.06 1.54 16.34
CA LEU A 270 -11.28 1.52 15.11
C LEU A 270 -11.49 0.25 14.27
N PHE A 271 -11.68 -0.90 14.94
CA PHE A 271 -11.93 -2.19 14.30
C PHE A 271 -13.41 -2.61 14.34
N LEU A 272 -14.18 -2.17 15.34
CA LEU A 272 -15.59 -2.55 15.45
C LEU A 272 -16.50 -1.75 14.52
N ASP A 273 -16.22 -0.46 14.32
CA ASP A 273 -17.00 0.45 13.45
C ASP A 273 -16.58 0.28 11.96
N THR A 274 -16.38 -0.98 11.54
CA THR A 274 -16.09 -1.42 10.15
C THR A 274 -17.11 -2.48 9.71
N SER A 275 -17.10 -2.86 8.43
CA SER A 275 -17.96 -3.91 7.86
C SER A 275 -17.16 -5.00 7.15
N SER A 276 -17.57 -6.25 7.28
CA SER A 276 -17.01 -7.43 6.60
C SER A 276 -15.59 -7.89 7.00
N PHE A 277 -15.07 -7.42 8.12
CA PHE A 277 -13.81 -7.90 8.70
C PHE A 277 -14.07 -8.77 9.93
N THR A 278 -13.05 -9.48 10.42
CA THR A 278 -13.18 -10.47 11.51
C THR A 278 -13.79 -9.88 12.78
N TYR A 279 -13.50 -8.60 13.07
CA TYR A 279 -13.99 -7.90 14.28
C TYR A 279 -15.09 -6.89 13.99
N SER A 280 -15.55 -6.77 12.75
CA SER A 280 -16.58 -5.80 12.37
C SER A 280 -17.88 -6.05 13.14
N ARG A 281 -18.48 -4.98 13.67
CA ARG A 281 -19.81 -5.03 14.30
C ARG A 281 -20.92 -4.61 13.34
N ILE A 282 -20.62 -3.77 12.35
CA ILE A 282 -21.62 -3.21 11.45
C ILE A 282 -21.85 -4.17 10.28
N PRO A 283 -23.07 -4.74 10.13
CA PRO A 283 -23.36 -5.68 9.06
C PRO A 283 -23.22 -5.00 7.70
N ALA A 284 -22.67 -5.74 6.74
CA ALA A 284 -22.60 -5.27 5.35
C ALA A 284 -24.00 -5.42 4.71
N PRO A 285 -24.65 -4.33 4.27
CA PRO A 285 -25.90 -4.43 3.51
C PRO A 285 -25.68 -5.17 2.17
N PRO A 286 -26.76 -5.66 1.54
CA PRO A 286 -26.66 -6.23 0.20
C PRO A 286 -26.09 -5.21 -0.79
N PRO A 287 -25.23 -5.63 -1.73
CA PRO A 287 -24.61 -4.72 -2.67
C PRO A 287 -25.62 -4.15 -3.66
N GLU A 288 -25.39 -2.90 -4.07
CA GLU A 288 -26.12 -2.26 -5.17
C GLU A 288 -25.55 -2.77 -6.50
N MET A 289 -26.44 -3.25 -7.37
CA MET A 289 -26.07 -3.73 -8.70
C MET A 289 -25.94 -2.57 -9.67
N LEU A 290 -24.72 -2.27 -10.08
CA LEU A 290 -24.45 -1.29 -11.13
C LEU A 290 -24.62 -1.94 -12.51
N LYS A 291 -25.46 -1.33 -13.35
CA LYS A 291 -25.57 -1.64 -14.78
C LYS A 291 -24.26 -1.29 -15.47
N GLY A 292 -23.42 -2.29 -15.66
CA GLY A 292 -22.16 -2.16 -16.39
C GLY A 292 -22.44 -2.17 -17.88
N ASP A 293 -22.48 -1.00 -18.53
CA ASP A 293 -22.40 -0.97 -19.98
C ASP A 293 -21.01 -1.50 -20.40
N GLU A 294 -21.06 -2.59 -21.15
CA GLU A 294 -19.93 -3.40 -21.55
C GLU A 294 -18.86 -2.58 -22.32
N HIS A 295 -17.60 -2.96 -22.19
CA HIS A 295 -16.41 -2.49 -22.93
C HIS A 295 -15.82 -1.11 -22.55
N TYR A 296 -14.61 -1.13 -22.00
CA TYR A 296 -13.89 0.05 -21.50
C TYR A 296 -13.56 1.08 -22.58
N LEU A 297 -13.26 0.65 -23.81
CA LEU A 297 -13.02 1.57 -24.92
C LEU A 297 -14.26 2.40 -25.27
N CYS A 298 -15.47 1.87 -25.07
CA CYS A 298 -16.71 2.65 -25.22
C CYS A 298 -16.84 3.70 -24.12
N SER A 299 -16.45 3.36 -22.89
CA SER A 299 -16.43 4.30 -21.75
C SER A 299 -15.39 5.42 -21.96
N VAL A 300 -14.22 5.09 -22.50
CA VAL A 300 -13.18 6.06 -22.90
C VAL A 300 -13.72 7.03 -23.96
N ALA A 301 -14.33 6.49 -25.03
CA ALA A 301 -14.87 7.30 -26.12
C ALA A 301 -16.02 8.23 -25.67
N ALA A 302 -16.80 7.81 -24.67
CA ALA A 302 -17.90 8.61 -24.12
C ALA A 302 -17.45 9.69 -23.12
N ARG A 303 -16.43 9.41 -22.29
CA ARG A 303 -16.09 10.24 -21.12
C ARG A 303 -14.81 11.06 -21.25
N GLY A 304 -13.89 10.72 -22.16
CA GLY A 304 -12.63 11.44 -22.33
C GLY A 304 -12.78 12.85 -22.88
N HIS A 305 -11.72 13.66 -22.78
CA HIS A 305 -11.71 14.98 -23.39
C HIS A 305 -11.73 14.86 -24.91
N THR A 306 -12.65 15.58 -25.56
CA THR A 306 -12.86 15.52 -27.03
C THR A 306 -11.60 15.80 -27.83
N LYS A 307 -10.70 16.66 -27.33
CA LYS A 307 -9.39 16.96 -27.94
C LYS A 307 -8.42 15.77 -27.92
N VAL A 308 -8.55 14.88 -26.93
CA VAL A 308 -7.68 13.72 -26.70
C VAL A 308 -8.27 12.47 -27.34
N VAL A 309 -9.49 12.07 -26.91
CA VAL A 309 -10.09 10.79 -27.31
C VAL A 309 -10.78 10.81 -28.68
N LYS A 310 -11.00 12.01 -29.24
CA LYS A 310 -11.48 12.28 -30.62
C LYS A 310 -12.59 11.33 -31.07
N PRO A 311 -13.80 11.42 -30.49
CA PRO A 311 -14.95 10.65 -30.96
C PRO A 311 -15.27 11.02 -32.41
N VAL A 312 -15.56 10.02 -33.25
CA VAL A 312 -15.71 10.16 -34.70
C VAL A 312 -17.19 10.22 -35.09
N ARG A 313 -17.99 9.27 -34.62
CA ARG A 313 -19.43 9.18 -34.92
C ARG A 313 -20.19 8.46 -33.81
N ALA A 314 -21.52 8.41 -33.92
CA ALA A 314 -22.34 7.45 -33.17
C ALA A 314 -22.30 6.09 -33.88
N GLY A 315 -22.10 5.02 -33.12
CA GLY A 315 -22.22 3.63 -33.56
C GLY A 315 -23.37 2.92 -32.86
N LEU A 316 -23.76 1.76 -33.36
CA LEU A 316 -24.84 0.95 -32.78
C LEU A 316 -24.26 -0.32 -32.14
N ARG A 317 -24.60 -0.58 -30.88
CA ARG A 317 -24.24 -1.83 -30.17
C ARG A 317 -25.41 -2.31 -29.33
N HIS A 318 -25.81 -3.57 -29.50
CA HIS A 318 -26.95 -4.16 -28.78
C HIS A 318 -28.21 -3.27 -28.84
N GLY A 319 -28.47 -2.65 -29.99
CA GLY A 319 -29.60 -1.73 -30.21
C GLY A 319 -29.47 -0.34 -29.59
N LYS A 320 -28.37 -0.02 -28.88
CA LYS A 320 -28.12 1.29 -28.28
C LYS A 320 -27.09 2.11 -29.07
N ARG A 321 -27.30 3.43 -29.14
CA ARG A 321 -26.33 4.36 -29.73
C ARG A 321 -25.18 4.62 -28.75
N ILE A 322 -23.93 4.43 -29.21
CA ILE A 322 -22.71 4.65 -28.45
C ILE A 322 -21.78 5.62 -29.20
N PRO A 323 -21.05 6.52 -28.51
CA PRO A 323 -20.00 7.31 -29.14
C PRO A 323 -18.82 6.38 -29.49
N VAL A 324 -18.39 6.38 -30.75
CA VAL A 324 -17.26 5.56 -31.21
C VAL A 324 -16.08 6.45 -31.61
N ASN A 325 -14.88 6.05 -31.22
CA ASN A 325 -13.63 6.66 -31.66
C ASN A 325 -12.82 5.66 -32.49
N ARG A 326 -11.80 6.15 -33.21
CA ARG A 326 -10.97 5.31 -34.10
C ARG A 326 -10.34 4.13 -33.36
N GLN A 327 -9.90 4.34 -32.11
CA GLN A 327 -9.27 3.30 -31.29
C GLN A 327 -10.20 2.11 -31.04
N LEU A 328 -11.48 2.37 -30.72
CA LEU A 328 -12.49 1.32 -30.57
C LEU A 328 -12.76 0.57 -31.89
N LEU A 329 -12.84 1.30 -33.01
CA LEU A 329 -13.07 0.69 -34.33
C LEU A 329 -11.92 -0.24 -34.72
N VAL A 330 -10.68 0.18 -34.49
CA VAL A 330 -9.47 -0.61 -34.76
C VAL A 330 -9.41 -1.87 -33.90
N ALA A 331 -9.66 -1.75 -32.60
CA ALA A 331 -9.66 -2.90 -31.68
C ALA A 331 -10.69 -3.96 -32.10
N ASN A 332 -11.90 -3.54 -32.45
CA ASN A 332 -12.94 -4.44 -32.92
C ASN A 332 -12.67 -5.04 -34.30
N ALA A 333 -12.08 -4.28 -35.23
CA ALA A 333 -11.70 -4.79 -36.53
C ALA A 333 -10.61 -5.87 -36.42
N PHE A 334 -9.66 -5.68 -35.51
CA PHE A 334 -8.63 -6.67 -35.19
C PHE A 334 -9.23 -7.93 -34.54
N GLU A 335 -10.16 -7.76 -33.59
CA GLU A 335 -10.87 -8.88 -32.99
C GLU A 335 -11.62 -9.71 -34.06
N HIS A 336 -12.31 -9.03 -34.99
CA HIS A 336 -12.99 -9.68 -36.12
C HIS A 336 -12.02 -10.40 -37.06
N LEU A 337 -10.83 -9.85 -37.30
CA LEU A 337 -9.78 -10.51 -38.07
C LEU A 337 -9.27 -11.78 -37.35
N LEU A 338 -9.05 -11.71 -36.03
CA LEU A 338 -8.65 -12.87 -35.24
C LEU A 338 -9.71 -13.97 -35.23
N GLU A 339 -11.00 -13.60 -35.18
CA GLU A 339 -12.11 -14.54 -35.25
C GLU A 339 -12.15 -15.27 -36.60
N GLU A 340 -11.95 -14.56 -37.71
CA GLU A 340 -11.99 -15.09 -39.07
C GLU A 340 -10.81 -16.05 -39.35
N TYR A 341 -9.58 -15.65 -39.01
CA TYR A 341 -8.38 -16.41 -39.36
C TYR A 341 -7.93 -17.40 -38.27
N MET A 342 -8.25 -17.16 -37.00
CA MET A 342 -7.76 -17.95 -35.86
C MET A 342 -8.86 -18.21 -34.80
N PRO A 343 -9.99 -18.86 -35.16
CA PRO A 343 -11.18 -18.97 -34.31
C PRO A 343 -10.92 -19.68 -32.97
N ARG A 344 -10.05 -20.70 -32.95
CA ARG A 344 -9.66 -21.40 -31.72
C ARG A 344 -8.89 -20.49 -30.76
N MET A 345 -8.01 -19.65 -31.29
CA MET A 345 -7.22 -18.70 -30.50
C MET A 345 -8.10 -17.53 -30.03
N HIS A 346 -8.98 -17.02 -30.90
CA HIS A 346 -9.98 -16.02 -30.54
C HIS A 346 -10.86 -16.51 -29.38
N HIS A 347 -11.41 -17.72 -29.46
CA HIS A 347 -12.22 -18.30 -28.38
C HIS A 347 -11.43 -18.48 -27.07
N PHE A 348 -10.15 -18.85 -27.15
CA PHE A 348 -9.29 -18.96 -25.96
C PHE A 348 -9.01 -17.59 -25.32
N ILE A 349 -8.70 -16.57 -26.12
CA ILE A 349 -8.51 -15.19 -25.65
C ILE A 349 -9.80 -14.66 -25.03
N ARG A 350 -10.95 -14.89 -25.68
CA ARG A 350 -12.28 -14.53 -25.19
C ARG A 350 -12.58 -15.20 -23.85
N TYR A 351 -12.29 -16.50 -23.72
CA TYR A 351 -12.44 -17.23 -22.47
C TYR A 351 -11.57 -16.67 -21.34
N ILE A 352 -10.30 -16.33 -21.62
CA ILE A 352 -9.42 -15.69 -20.62
C ILE A 352 -9.96 -14.31 -20.24
N TYR A 353 -10.41 -13.52 -21.21
CA TYR A 353 -10.96 -12.19 -20.97
C TYR A 353 -12.26 -12.25 -20.15
N ASP A 354 -13.18 -13.16 -20.46
CA ASP A 354 -14.44 -13.29 -19.74
C ASP A 354 -14.23 -13.84 -18.32
N LYS A 355 -13.19 -14.68 -18.11
CA LYS A 355 -12.91 -15.31 -16.81
C LYS A 355 -12.01 -14.49 -15.88
N TYR A 356 -11.04 -13.75 -16.44
CA TYR A 356 -10.01 -13.02 -15.70
C TYR A 356 -9.96 -11.53 -16.04
N GLY A 357 -10.76 -11.06 -17.00
CA GLY A 357 -10.76 -9.68 -17.47
C GLY A 357 -11.11 -8.71 -16.35
N TYR A 358 -10.17 -7.82 -16.07
CA TYR A 358 -10.42 -6.71 -15.16
C TYR A 358 -11.29 -5.67 -15.86
N PRO A 359 -12.42 -5.26 -15.29
CA PRO A 359 -13.32 -4.35 -15.96
C PRO A 359 -12.82 -2.90 -15.87
N LEU A 360 -11.89 -2.57 -16.77
CA LEU A 360 -11.26 -1.26 -16.85
C LEU A 360 -12.26 -0.12 -17.05
N SER A 361 -13.39 -0.37 -17.75
CA SER A 361 -14.46 0.61 -18.05
C SER A 361 -14.92 1.30 -16.79
N MET A 362 -14.91 0.56 -15.69
CA MET A 362 -15.65 0.87 -14.50
C MET A 362 -14.84 1.71 -13.50
N HIS A 363 -13.52 1.78 -13.73
CA HIS A 363 -12.59 2.68 -13.03
C HIS A 363 -12.43 4.01 -13.77
N ILE A 364 -12.99 4.14 -14.97
CA ILE A 364 -12.97 5.35 -15.78
C ILE A 364 -14.11 6.27 -15.34
N ARG A 365 -13.96 6.88 -14.16
CA ARG A 365 -14.98 7.75 -13.55
C ARG A 365 -14.79 9.23 -13.87
N THR A 366 -13.56 9.64 -14.18
CA THR A 366 -13.20 11.03 -14.46
C THR A 366 -12.68 11.18 -15.89
N LYS A 367 -12.81 12.39 -16.47
CA LYS A 367 -12.27 12.67 -17.81
C LYS A 367 -10.77 12.36 -17.91
N TRP A 368 -10.02 12.66 -16.85
CA TRP A 368 -8.59 12.34 -16.74
C TRP A 368 -8.29 10.84 -16.78
N SER A 369 -9.08 10.02 -16.06
CA SER A 369 -8.93 8.56 -16.11
C SER A 369 -9.21 8.00 -17.50
N ALA A 370 -10.18 8.57 -18.23
CA ALA A 370 -10.50 8.16 -19.59
C ALA A 370 -9.36 8.48 -20.56
N ASP A 371 -8.78 9.68 -20.46
CA ASP A 371 -7.65 10.10 -21.29
C ASP A 371 -6.39 9.27 -21.02
N LEU A 372 -6.15 8.92 -19.75
CA LEU A 372 -5.02 8.09 -19.36
C LEU A 372 -5.15 6.68 -19.97
N VAL A 373 -6.33 6.06 -19.87
CA VAL A 373 -6.59 4.75 -20.49
C VAL A 373 -6.47 4.84 -22.01
N TYR A 374 -6.98 5.92 -22.63
CA TYR A 374 -6.82 6.16 -24.07
C TYR A 374 -5.34 6.18 -24.48
N LEU A 375 -4.50 6.88 -23.72
CA LEU A 375 -3.06 6.97 -23.96
C LEU A 375 -2.38 5.61 -23.80
N PHE A 376 -2.72 4.84 -22.76
CA PHE A 376 -2.18 3.50 -22.56
C PHE A 376 -2.54 2.52 -23.69
N MET A 377 -3.70 2.71 -24.31
CA MET A 377 -4.17 1.86 -25.41
C MET A 377 -3.56 2.25 -26.77
N LYS A 378 -2.86 3.38 -26.89
CA LYS A 378 -2.28 3.82 -28.18
C LYS A 378 -1.21 2.87 -28.75
N PRO A 379 -0.26 2.34 -27.96
CA PRO A 379 0.69 1.34 -28.45
C PRO A 379 -0.02 0.07 -28.98
N LEU A 380 -1.08 -0.38 -28.29
CA LEU A 380 -1.89 -1.52 -28.72
C LEU A 380 -2.66 -1.21 -30.02
N GLU A 381 -3.22 -0.01 -30.14
CA GLU A 381 -3.88 0.43 -31.38
C GLU A 381 -2.93 0.38 -32.58
N TRP A 382 -1.68 0.83 -32.44
CA TRP A 382 -0.68 0.75 -33.51
C TRP A 382 -0.31 -0.70 -33.85
N PHE A 383 -0.21 -1.57 -32.86
CA PHE A 383 0.03 -2.99 -33.09
C PHE A 383 -1.13 -3.65 -33.84
N PHE A 384 -2.38 -3.38 -33.45
CA PHE A 384 -3.57 -3.86 -34.15
C PHE A 384 -3.63 -3.34 -35.59
N LEU A 385 -3.35 -2.05 -35.81
CA LEU A 385 -3.25 -1.46 -37.15
C LEU A 385 -2.17 -2.13 -37.97
N PHE A 386 -0.98 -2.36 -37.41
CA PHE A 386 0.11 -3.03 -38.11
C PHE A 386 -0.32 -4.41 -38.62
N ILE A 387 -0.98 -5.21 -37.78
CA ILE A 387 -1.48 -6.53 -38.19
C ILE A 387 -2.57 -6.40 -39.26
N LEU A 388 -3.56 -5.52 -39.05
CA LEU A 388 -4.64 -5.30 -40.02
C LEU A 388 -4.09 -4.91 -41.39
N TYR A 389 -3.12 -3.99 -41.45
CA TYR A 389 -2.50 -3.55 -42.71
C TYR A 389 -1.55 -4.58 -43.34
N THR A 390 -1.12 -5.59 -42.58
CA THR A 390 -0.26 -6.66 -43.09
C THR A 390 -1.08 -7.83 -43.64
N VAL A 391 -2.25 -8.10 -43.04
CA VAL A 391 -3.04 -9.31 -43.31
C VAL A 391 -4.28 -9.02 -44.17
N ASP A 392 -4.92 -7.87 -43.99
CA ASP A 392 -6.16 -7.52 -44.69
C ASP A 392 -5.88 -6.77 -46.00
N GLN A 393 -6.61 -7.11 -47.07
CA GLN A 393 -6.52 -6.42 -48.36
C GLN A 393 -7.17 -5.03 -48.33
N LYS A 394 -8.18 -4.81 -47.47
CA LYS A 394 -8.91 -3.52 -47.34
C LYS A 394 -9.09 -3.12 -45.87
N PRO A 395 -8.00 -2.86 -45.14
CA PRO A 395 -8.02 -2.67 -43.68
C PRO A 395 -8.91 -1.49 -43.25
N GLU A 396 -8.87 -0.35 -43.95
CA GLU A 396 -9.68 0.82 -43.58
C GLU A 396 -11.19 0.57 -43.75
N ASN A 397 -11.61 -0.22 -44.75
CA ASN A 397 -13.02 -0.58 -44.92
C ASN A 397 -13.50 -1.46 -43.77
N ARG A 398 -12.67 -2.42 -43.34
CA ARG A 398 -12.96 -3.30 -42.19
C ARG A 398 -13.04 -2.52 -40.88
N ILE A 399 -12.22 -1.48 -40.71
CA ILE A 399 -12.28 -0.57 -39.54
C ILE A 399 -13.56 0.28 -39.59
N GLN A 400 -13.89 0.87 -40.74
CA GLN A 400 -15.00 1.80 -40.87
C GLN A 400 -16.38 1.14 -40.69
N ILE A 401 -16.53 -0.12 -41.10
CA ILE A 401 -17.79 -0.86 -40.99
C ILE A 401 -18.14 -1.24 -39.54
N GLN A 402 -17.16 -1.23 -38.61
CA GLN A 402 -17.42 -1.55 -37.21
C GLN A 402 -18.44 -0.60 -36.59
N TYR A 403 -19.44 -1.14 -35.90
CA TYR A 403 -20.54 -0.39 -35.29
C TYR A 403 -21.30 0.52 -36.26
N SER A 404 -21.25 0.25 -37.58
CA SER A 404 -22.14 0.87 -38.56
C SER A 404 -23.43 0.07 -38.69
N GLU A 405 -24.51 0.71 -39.14
CA GLU A 405 -25.79 0.03 -39.45
C GLU A 405 -25.67 -0.93 -40.64
N LEU A 406 -24.55 -0.86 -41.38
CA LEU A 406 -24.23 -1.73 -42.52
C LEU A 406 -23.62 -3.07 -42.07
N ARG A 407 -23.21 -3.21 -40.82
CA ARG A 407 -22.74 -4.46 -40.23
C ARG A 407 -23.97 -5.26 -39.77
N LYS A 408 -24.53 -6.07 -40.67
CA LYS A 408 -25.57 -7.05 -40.35
C LYS A 408 -24.98 -8.32 -39.76
#